data_AF-A0A346MWE1-F1
#
_entry.id   AF-A0A346MWE1-F1
#
_cell.length_a   1.000
_cell.length_b   1.000
_cell.length_c   1.000
_cell.angle_alpha   90.00
_cell.angle_beta   90.00
_cell.angle_gamma   90.00
#
_symmetry.space_group_name_H-M   'P 1'
#
loop_
_entity.id
_entity.type
_entity.pdbx_description
1 polymer ?
#
loop_
_entity_poly.entity_id
_entity_poly.type
_entity_poly.pdbx_seq_one_letter_code
_entity_poly.pdbx_strand_id
1 'polypeptide(L)'
;MKASAVAMAMKAFISDRFGEYGEIEDLKVDLEASRLTLRAMLRGERQSVTVSVEHYELQQEGAEVFIVLRGFSSSREWLTLLLTKLFRDKRYKIPGAAAKMLK
;
A
#
# COMPACT_ATOMS: atom_id res chain seq x y z
N MET A 1 10.43 1.81 -15.15
CA MET A 1 9.08 1.97 -15.76
C MET A 1 7.99 1.20 -15.01
N LYS A 2 8.13 -0.12 -14.76
CA LYS A 2 7.10 -0.92 -14.06
C LYS A 2 6.70 -0.37 -12.68
N ALA A 3 7.67 -0.07 -11.81
CA ALA A 3 7.40 0.45 -10.46
C ALA A 3 6.68 1.81 -10.44
N SER A 4 7.01 2.71 -11.37
CA SER A 4 6.37 4.03 -11.48
C SER A 4 4.91 3.92 -11.94
N ALA A 5 4.62 3.02 -12.89
CA ALA A 5 3.24 2.77 -13.32
C ALA A 5 2.39 2.12 -12.21
N VAL A 6 2.97 1.18 -11.45
CA VAL A 6 2.32 0.58 -10.27
C VAL A 6 2.05 1.65 -9.21
N ALA A 7 3.04 2.51 -8.90
CA ALA A 7 2.86 3.61 -7.97
C ALA A 7 1.75 4.57 -8.42
N MET A 8 1.68 4.92 -9.70
CA MET A 8 0.61 5.79 -10.21
C MET A 8 -0.78 5.15 -10.07
N ALA A 9 -0.93 3.87 -10.43
CA ALA A 9 -2.18 3.15 -10.27
C ALA A 9 -2.61 3.02 -8.80
N MET A 10 -1.66 2.74 -7.90
CA MET A 10 -1.91 2.66 -6.47
C MET A 10 -2.27 4.02 -5.87
N LYS A 11 -1.59 5.10 -6.29
CA LYS A 11 -1.93 6.46 -5.87
C LYS A 11 -3.36 6.81 -6.27
N ALA A 12 -3.77 6.53 -7.51
CA ALA A 12 -5.13 6.76 -7.97
C ALA A 12 -6.17 5.97 -7.14
N PHE A 13 -5.92 4.67 -6.90
CA PHE A 13 -6.81 3.82 -6.10
C PHE A 13 -6.94 4.31 -4.65
N ILE A 14 -5.84 4.70 -4.01
CA ILE A 14 -5.86 5.19 -2.63
C ILE A 14 -6.55 6.56 -2.57
N SER A 15 -6.28 7.46 -3.51
CA SER A 15 -6.94 8.77 -3.57
C SER A 15 -8.46 8.66 -3.75
N ASP A 16 -8.92 7.78 -4.65
CA ASP A 16 -10.35 7.55 -4.88
C ASP A 16 -11.06 7.02 -3.62
N ARG A 17 -10.41 6.10 -2.90
CA ARG A 17 -11.03 5.42 -1.76
C ARG A 17 -10.83 6.10 -0.41
N PHE A 18 -9.77 6.88 -0.25
CA PHE A 18 -9.36 7.46 1.03
C PHE A 18 -9.13 8.98 0.98
N GLY A 19 -9.45 9.65 -0.12
CA GLY A 19 -9.29 11.11 -0.26
C GLY A 19 -10.10 11.93 0.75
N GLU A 20 -11.15 11.35 1.34
CA GLU A 20 -11.89 11.97 2.44
C GLU A 20 -11.04 12.11 3.72
N TYR A 21 -10.05 11.23 3.95
CA TYR A 21 -9.21 11.23 5.14
C TYR A 21 -7.95 12.08 5.01
N GLY A 22 -7.56 12.47 3.79
CA GLY A 22 -6.35 13.25 3.57
C GLY A 22 -5.89 13.26 2.12
N GLU A 23 -4.76 13.92 1.90
CA GLU A 23 -4.15 14.06 0.58
C GLU A 23 -2.84 13.29 0.48
N ILE A 24 -2.67 12.53 -0.60
CA ILE A 24 -1.44 11.78 -0.86
C ILE A 24 -0.39 12.72 -1.46
N GLU A 25 0.66 12.98 -0.70
CA GLU A 25 1.81 13.76 -1.14
C GLU A 25 2.69 12.90 -2.06
N ASP A 26 3.10 11.72 -1.58
CA ASP A 26 4.06 10.86 -2.26
C ASP A 26 3.76 9.37 -2.05
N LEU A 27 4.11 8.54 -3.04
CA LEU A 27 4.01 7.09 -2.98
C LEU A 27 5.23 6.46 -3.64
N LYS A 28 6.00 5.72 -2.86
CA LYS A 28 7.18 4.98 -3.32
C LYS A 28 6.90 3.48 -3.28
N VAL A 29 7.23 2.80 -4.36
CA VAL A 29 7.09 1.35 -4.50
C VAL A 29 8.46 0.77 -4.79
N ASP A 30 8.92 -0.08 -3.88
CA ASP A 30 10.16 -0.83 -3.96
C ASP A 30 9.81 -2.31 -4.12
N LEU A 31 9.78 -2.74 -5.39
CA LEU A 31 9.38 -4.10 -5.76
C LEU A 31 10.43 -5.14 -5.35
N GLU A 32 11.71 -4.76 -5.30
CA GLU A 32 12.81 -5.65 -4.91
C GLU A 32 12.80 -5.92 -3.41
N ALA A 33 12.59 -4.87 -2.59
CA ALA A 33 12.47 -5.02 -1.15
C ALA A 33 11.05 -5.42 -0.68
N SER A 34 10.10 -5.61 -1.61
CA SER A 34 8.68 -5.84 -1.32
C SER A 34 8.13 -4.84 -0.28
N ARG A 35 8.41 -3.55 -0.53
CA ARG A 35 8.08 -2.45 0.37
C ARG A 35 7.35 -1.33 -0.36
N LEU A 36 6.34 -0.80 0.29
CA LEU A 36 5.59 0.37 -0.19
C LEU A 36 5.60 1.43 0.90
N THR A 37 5.89 2.67 0.54
CA THR A 37 5.89 3.81 1.47
C THR A 37 5.00 4.91 0.92
N LEU A 38 3.94 5.22 1.66
CA LEU A 38 2.98 6.29 1.40
C LEU A 38 3.30 7.45 2.34
N ARG A 39 3.31 8.67 1.80
CA ARG A 39 3.33 9.90 2.59
C ARG A 39 2.05 10.70 2.28
N ALA A 40 1.29 11.02 3.31
CA ALA A 40 0.02 11.70 3.17
C ALA A 40 -0.19 12.76 4.26
N MET A 41 -0.80 13.89 3.90
CA MET A 41 -1.30 14.87 4.86
C MET A 41 -2.71 14.47 5.26
N LEU A 42 -2.85 13.85 6.42
CA LEU A 42 -4.14 13.42 6.94
C LEU A 42 -4.89 14.60 7.56
N ARG A 43 -6.21 14.65 7.36
CA ARG A 43 -7.07 15.67 7.98
C ARG A 43 -6.98 15.55 9.50
N GLY A 44 -6.75 16.66 10.18
CA GLY A 44 -6.61 16.72 11.64
C GLY A 44 -5.18 16.49 12.15
N GLU A 45 -4.25 16.03 11.31
CA GLU A 45 -2.83 15.97 11.65
C GLU A 45 -2.14 17.30 11.37
N ARG A 46 -1.11 17.63 12.16
CA ARG A 46 -0.31 18.85 11.96
C ARG A 46 0.84 18.67 10.97
N GLN A 47 1.21 17.41 10.71
CA GLN A 47 2.35 17.04 9.89
C GLN A 47 1.98 15.80 9.08
N SER A 48 2.61 15.67 7.90
CA SER A 48 2.42 14.50 7.04
C SER A 48 2.73 13.21 7.81
N VAL A 49 1.90 12.20 7.58
CA VAL A 49 2.06 10.86 8.12
C VAL A 49 2.70 9.99 7.06
N THR A 50 3.74 9.26 7.46
CA THR A 50 4.39 8.27 6.61
C THR A 50 3.92 6.90 7.05
N VAL A 51 3.43 6.10 6.12
CA VAL A 51 3.01 4.71 6.32
C VAL A 51 3.85 3.83 5.40
N SER A 52 4.46 2.78 5.94
CA SER A 52 5.14 1.76 5.16
C SER A 52 4.45 0.41 5.34
N VAL A 53 4.30 -0.29 4.24
CA VAL A 53 3.98 -1.72 4.21
C VAL A 53 5.25 -2.46 3.87
N GLU A 54 5.63 -3.39 4.73
CA GLU A 54 6.88 -4.15 4.65
C GLU A 54 6.55 -5.64 4.44
N HIS A 55 7.40 -6.33 3.69
CA HIS A 55 7.34 -7.77 3.51
C HIS A 55 6.00 -8.28 2.96
N TYR A 56 5.45 -7.62 1.92
CA TYR A 56 4.28 -8.21 1.28
C TYR A 56 4.67 -9.50 0.54
N GLU A 57 3.80 -10.50 0.59
CA GLU A 57 3.96 -11.76 -0.16
C GLU A 57 2.99 -11.79 -1.32
N LEU A 58 3.47 -12.21 -2.48
CA LEU A 58 2.62 -12.51 -3.63
C LEU A 58 2.31 -14.01 -3.62
N GLN A 59 1.03 -14.36 -3.53
CA GLN A 59 0.55 -15.73 -3.62
C GLN A 59 -0.18 -15.93 -4.95
N GLN A 60 0.21 -16.95 -5.72
CA GLN A 60 -0.50 -17.35 -6.94
C GLN A 60 -1.41 -18.53 -6.64
N GLU A 61 -2.69 -18.39 -6.96
CA GLU A 61 -3.67 -19.45 -6.90
C GLU A 61 -4.31 -19.59 -8.29
N GLY A 62 -3.77 -20.52 -9.09
CA GLY A 62 -4.15 -20.69 -10.49
C GLY A 62 -3.80 -19.47 -11.35
N ALA A 63 -4.83 -18.80 -11.90
CA ALA A 63 -4.68 -17.59 -12.71
C ALA A 63 -4.73 -16.30 -11.88
N GLU A 64 -5.00 -16.41 -10.58
CA GLU A 64 -5.21 -15.27 -9.70
C GLU A 64 -3.96 -14.97 -8.88
N VAL A 65 -3.67 -13.68 -8.70
CA VAL A 65 -2.56 -13.22 -7.87
C VAL A 65 -3.14 -12.51 -6.66
N PHE A 66 -2.67 -12.89 -5.48
CA PHE A 66 -3.02 -12.29 -4.20
C PHE A 66 -1.80 -11.60 -3.61
N ILE A 67 -2.03 -10.49 -2.91
CA ILE A 67 -1.04 -9.86 -2.05
C ILE A 67 -1.43 -10.09 -0.60
N VAL A 68 -0.49 -10.57 0.21
CA VAL A 68 -0.62 -10.73 1.66
C VAL A 68 0.27 -9.70 2.34
N LEU A 69 -0.31 -8.87 3.18
CA LEU A 69 0.42 -7.79 3.86
C LEU A 69 0.88 -8.28 5.24
N ARG A 70 2.20 -8.29 5.48
CA ARG A 70 2.80 -8.83 6.72
C ARG A 70 3.15 -7.73 7.72
N GLY A 71 3.91 -6.75 7.27
CA GLY A 71 4.45 -5.67 8.10
C GLY A 71 3.79 -4.33 7.82
N PHE A 72 3.50 -3.58 8.88
CA PHE A 72 3.08 -2.19 8.80
C PHE A 72 3.92 -1.38 9.78
N SER A 73 4.39 -0.23 9.33
CA SER A 73 5.04 0.77 10.17
C SER A 73 4.53 2.15 9.78
N SER A 74 4.49 3.08 10.74
CA SER A 74 4.12 4.46 10.43
C SER A 74 4.72 5.44 11.42
N SER A 75 4.76 6.72 11.06
CA SER A 75 5.21 7.81 11.94
C SER A 75 4.24 8.11 13.10
N ARG A 76 3.13 7.38 13.21
CA ARG A 76 2.15 7.46 14.29
C ARG A 76 1.91 6.07 14.86
N GLU A 77 2.33 5.83 16.09
CA GLU A 77 2.26 4.49 16.70
C GLU A 77 0.84 3.90 16.68
N TRP A 78 -0.18 4.71 16.98
CA TRP A 78 -1.58 4.27 16.95
C TRP A 78 -2.01 3.77 15.56
N LEU A 79 -1.51 4.40 14.49
CA LEU A 79 -1.84 4.02 13.13
C LEU A 79 -1.14 2.71 12.74
N THR A 80 0.09 2.51 13.19
CA THR A 80 0.80 1.23 13.06
C THR A 80 -0.01 0.09 13.68
N LEU A 81 -0.49 0.27 14.92
CA LEU A 81 -1.31 -0.71 15.63
C LEU A 81 -2.64 -0.97 14.92
N LEU A 82 -3.31 0.09 14.47
CA LEU A 82 -4.59 -0.01 13.77
C LEU A 82 -4.45 -0.77 12.45
N LEU A 83 -3.47 -0.40 11.62
CA LEU A 83 -3.24 -1.05 10.33
C LEU A 83 -2.85 -2.52 10.52
N THR A 84 -2.00 -2.80 11.50
CA THR A 84 -1.66 -4.17 11.87
C THR A 84 -2.90 -4.98 12.24
N LYS A 85 -3.76 -4.46 13.13
CA LYS A 85 -4.98 -5.15 13.56
C LYS A 85 -5.96 -5.39 12.41
N LEU A 86 -6.07 -4.43 11.49
CA LEU A 86 -7.05 -4.48 10.41
C LEU A 86 -6.58 -5.24 9.18
N PHE A 87 -5.28 -5.25 8.87
CA PHE A 87 -4.77 -5.68 7.56
C PHE A 87 -3.70 -6.76 7.62
N ARG A 88 -3.07 -7.03 8.78
CA ARG A 88 -2.05 -8.09 8.89
C ARG A 88 -2.64 -9.44 8.49
N ASP A 89 -1.87 -10.19 7.71
CA ASP A 89 -2.16 -11.54 7.22
C ASP A 89 -3.44 -11.65 6.37
N LYS A 90 -4.05 -10.51 6.00
CA LYS A 90 -5.17 -10.51 5.07
C LYS A 90 -4.68 -10.62 3.64
N ARG A 91 -5.36 -11.47 2.87
CA ARG A 91 -5.15 -11.62 1.42
C ARG A 91 -6.05 -10.67 0.64
N TYR A 92 -5.46 -9.93 -0.28
CA TYR A 92 -6.19 -9.09 -1.23
C TYR A 92 -5.94 -9.60 -2.63
N LYS A 93 -7.02 -9.83 -3.39
CA LYS A 93 -6.92 -10.19 -4.80
C LYS A 93 -6.40 -8.99 -5.58
N ILE A 94 -5.30 -9.18 -6.30
CA ILE A 94 -4.78 -8.17 -7.21
C ILE A 94 -5.61 -8.24 -8.50
N PRO A 95 -6.19 -7.12 -8.97
CA PRO A 95 -6.86 -7.08 -10.27
C PRO A 95 -5.91 -7.53 -11.39
N GLY A 96 -6.42 -8.35 -12.32
CA GLY A 96 -5.60 -9.01 -13.35
C GLY A 96 -4.73 -8.06 -14.20
N ALA A 97 -5.15 -6.80 -14.38
CA ALA A 97 -4.36 -5.77 -15.06
C ALA A 97 -3.06 -5.43 -14.31
N ALA A 98 -3.09 -5.34 -12.98
CA ALA A 98 -1.91 -5.08 -12.16
C ALA A 98 -1.05 -6.35 -11.97
N ALA A 99 -1.68 -7.52 -11.90
CA ALA A 99 -0.98 -8.81 -11.81
C ALA A 99 -0.05 -9.07 -13.01
N LYS A 100 -0.44 -8.65 -14.22
CA LYS A 100 0.40 -8.75 -15.43
C LYS A 100 1.64 -7.86 -15.39
N MET A 101 1.65 -6.81 -14.57
CA MET A 101 2.80 -5.89 -14.42
C MET A 101 3.82 -6.37 -13.40
N LEU A 102 3.44 -7.31 -12.53
CA LEU A 102 4.28 -7.94 -11.51
C LEU A 102 4.99 -9.22 -12.02
N LYS A 103 4.58 -9.77 -13.17
CA LYS A 103 5.38 -10.71 -13.98
C LYS A 103 6.43 -9.96 -14.81
#